data_AF-A0A0D5ZHL3-F1
#
_entry.id   AF-A0A0D5ZHL3-F1
#
_cell.length_a   1.000
_cell.length_b   1.000
_cell.length_c   1.000
_cell.angle_alpha   90.00
_cell.angle_beta   90.00
_cell.angle_gamma   90.00
#
_symmetry.space_group_name_H-M   'P 1'
#
loop_
_entity.id
_entity.type
_entity.pdbx_description
1 polymer ?
#
loop_
_entity_poly.entity_id
_entity_poly.type
_entity_poly.pdbx_seq_one_letter_code
_entity_poly.pdbx_strand_id
1 'polypeptide(L)'
;MNRVKLAASTLDPESGKGETWKKHQALLILASSISILVFFVSAVQEGKLVFNYGFGQEKFIIIAFPVLAPAISHILYRRVPKLGFYLLPMTFLSYLGIVLSSVRYPYLLPMPSISFLAFAATWYIAVRGERDNARKIIIFVLATLFMFFVSKLLIFAVQPGNFPLTFVQIGSVFDTQFEGIPFLFQGGFAFYTPFFVIMVSPASIVLFTIIAILLTENYNGIFNRLTKGGNHKGLHSTLYGVAGALSCQCEGCISLFPTMTALILTVAMIPLLLESLILLLATYILLTRYFGKNVRVGFLNRISGLNKLRESYVTVSVVTVLLPLYEVIGIYMGQIGNIFFFFGTGIGMVLVGYADVIIYSQFLNFNGKKTIPAFLIALASIIGVMWFIPAFASAAFYNAQIFAAMNISLFISGVLFGIARSHYSGAAKKLVDEYLALMLGMIPVVILYISSTFRVLLWPEFGITQQVEFSIAAWAALLPLMWITTNLSLYNASAPATGVDVERHSDVTVS
;
A
#
# COMPACT_ATOMS: atom_id res chain seq x y z
N MET A 1 25.52 -18.08 29.35
CA MET A 1 25.01 -18.82 28.16
C MET A 1 24.56 -20.28 28.43
N ASN A 2 24.99 -20.96 29.51
CA ASN A 2 24.63 -22.38 29.76
C ASN A 2 23.41 -22.65 30.67
N ARG A 3 22.76 -21.64 31.26
CA ARG A 3 21.55 -21.85 32.10
C ARG A 3 20.21 -21.62 31.38
N VAL A 4 20.22 -21.11 30.15
CA VAL A 4 19.00 -20.91 29.33
C VAL A 4 18.68 -22.13 28.45
N LYS A 5 19.68 -22.98 28.14
CA LYS A 5 19.44 -24.24 27.41
C LYS A 5 18.72 -25.30 28.25
N LEU A 6 18.83 -25.27 29.58
CA LEU A 6 18.21 -26.27 30.46
C LEU A 6 16.70 -26.03 30.69
N ALA A 7 16.22 -24.80 30.49
CA ALA A 7 14.80 -24.47 30.56
C ALA A 7 14.07 -24.66 29.21
N ALA A 8 14.82 -24.81 28.11
CA ALA A 8 14.29 -25.11 26.79
C ALA A 8 14.23 -26.62 26.49
N SER A 9 14.99 -27.46 27.21
CA SER A 9 15.00 -28.92 27.04
C SER A 9 13.93 -29.66 27.85
N THR A 10 13.18 -28.98 28.72
CA THR A 10 12.03 -29.57 29.45
C THR A 10 10.69 -29.38 28.73
N LEU A 11 10.72 -28.74 27.55
CA LEU A 11 9.60 -28.63 26.62
C LEU A 11 9.95 -29.32 25.29
N ASP A 12 10.66 -30.44 25.36
CA ASP A 12 10.91 -31.27 24.19
C ASP A 12 9.59 -31.94 23.75
N PRO A 13 9.09 -31.72 22.51
CA PRO A 13 7.83 -32.26 22.02
C PRO A 13 7.81 -33.78 21.84
N GLU A 14 8.92 -34.48 22.13
CA GLU A 14 9.10 -35.90 21.87
C GLU A 14 8.73 -36.84 23.04
N SER A 15 8.42 -36.32 24.24
CA SER A 15 7.80 -37.13 25.29
C SER A 15 6.27 -37.14 25.12
N GLY A 16 5.58 -38.25 25.45
CA GLY A 16 4.17 -38.58 25.16
C GLY A 16 3.05 -37.57 25.49
N LYS A 17 3.37 -36.32 25.84
CA LYS A 17 2.48 -35.16 25.83
C LYS A 17 2.11 -34.73 24.40
N GLY A 18 2.93 -34.98 23.37
CA GLY A 18 2.60 -34.55 22.00
C GLY A 18 1.25 -35.07 21.46
N GLU A 19 0.81 -36.26 21.88
CA GLU A 19 -0.44 -36.87 21.40
C GLU A 19 -1.68 -36.34 22.15
N THR A 20 -1.59 -36.14 23.46
CA THR A 20 -2.69 -35.57 24.25
C THR A 20 -2.97 -34.13 23.84
N TRP A 21 -1.94 -33.34 23.55
CA TRP A 21 -2.09 -31.97 23.06
C TRP A 21 -2.75 -31.88 21.69
N LYS A 22 -2.45 -32.81 20.78
CA LYS A 22 -3.11 -32.89 19.46
C LYS A 22 -4.60 -33.21 19.60
N LYS A 23 -4.97 -34.10 20.53
CA LYS A 23 -6.37 -34.45 20.82
C LYS A 23 -7.15 -33.26 21.38
N HIS A 24 -6.57 -32.49 22.30
CA HIS A 24 -7.21 -31.29 22.86
C HIS A 24 -7.42 -30.19 21.81
N GLN A 25 -6.46 -29.96 20.91
CA GLN A 25 -6.63 -28.98 19.83
C GLN A 25 -7.73 -29.39 18.84
N ALA A 26 -7.80 -30.66 18.47
CA ALA A 26 -8.85 -31.17 17.59
C ALA A 26 -10.25 -31.00 18.22
N LEU A 27 -10.37 -31.26 19.52
CA LEU A 27 -11.63 -31.05 20.26
C LEU A 27 -12.03 -29.58 20.31
N LEU A 28 -11.09 -28.65 20.51
CA LEU A 28 -11.37 -27.21 20.51
C LEU A 28 -11.80 -26.69 19.12
N ILE A 29 -11.18 -27.19 18.06
CA ILE A 29 -11.54 -26.87 16.67
C ILE A 29 -12.93 -27.42 16.33
N LEU A 30 -13.23 -28.65 16.77
CA LEU A 30 -14.54 -29.24 16.59
C LEU A 30 -15.60 -28.46 17.37
N ALA A 31 -15.32 -28.11 18.62
CA ALA A 31 -16.22 -27.33 19.46
C ALA A 31 -16.51 -25.95 18.86
N SER A 32 -15.52 -25.26 18.30
CA SER A 32 -15.75 -23.97 17.62
C SER A 32 -16.56 -24.14 16.33
N SER A 33 -16.27 -25.16 15.52
CA SER A 33 -17.00 -25.42 14.27
C SER A 33 -18.46 -25.81 14.52
N ILE A 34 -18.73 -26.62 15.54
CA ILE A 34 -20.10 -27.00 15.93
C ILE A 34 -20.84 -25.80 16.51
N SER A 35 -20.21 -25.06 17.42
CA SER A 35 -20.87 -23.93 18.08
C SER A 35 -21.22 -22.81 17.09
N ILE A 36 -20.36 -22.53 16.10
CA ILE A 36 -20.69 -21.56 15.05
C ILE A 36 -21.76 -22.08 14.09
N LEU A 37 -21.80 -23.38 13.79
CA LEU A 37 -22.88 -24.00 13.01
C LEU A 37 -24.22 -23.86 13.74
N VAL A 38 -24.26 -24.17 15.04
CA VAL A 38 -25.46 -24.00 15.88
C VAL A 38 -25.93 -22.55 15.87
N PHE A 39 -25.01 -21.58 15.99
CA PHE A 39 -25.33 -20.16 15.86
C PHE A 39 -26.06 -19.84 14.54
N PHE A 40 -25.52 -20.27 13.40
CA PHE A 40 -26.15 -20.00 12.11
C PHE A 40 -27.52 -20.67 11.97
N VAL A 41 -27.66 -21.93 12.41
CA VAL A 41 -28.95 -22.65 12.36
C VAL A 41 -30.00 -21.94 13.23
N SER A 42 -29.67 -21.59 14.47
CA SER A 42 -30.58 -20.88 15.38
C SER A 42 -30.95 -19.49 14.85
N ALA A 43 -29.97 -18.75 14.33
CA ALA A 43 -30.22 -17.40 13.80
C ALA A 43 -31.14 -17.42 12.57
N VAL A 44 -31.05 -18.44 11.71
CA VAL A 44 -31.95 -18.63 10.57
C VAL A 44 -33.35 -19.03 11.02
N GLN A 45 -33.46 -20.01 11.93
CA GLN A 45 -34.76 -20.49 12.42
C GLN A 45 -35.59 -19.39 13.09
N GLU A 46 -34.94 -18.46 13.77
CA GLU A 46 -35.61 -17.34 14.43
C GLU A 46 -35.81 -16.11 13.54
N GLY A 47 -35.42 -16.16 12.27
CA GLY A 47 -35.49 -15.03 11.34
C GLY A 47 -34.60 -13.85 11.73
N LYS A 48 -33.58 -14.06 12.56
CA LYS A 48 -32.56 -13.03 12.90
C LYS A 48 -31.47 -12.94 11.86
N LEU A 49 -31.22 -14.04 11.15
CA LEU A 49 -30.39 -14.09 9.95
C LEU A 49 -31.27 -14.26 8.72
N VAL A 50 -31.26 -13.26 7.85
CA VAL A 50 -32.08 -13.19 6.64
C VAL A 50 -31.19 -13.20 5.40
N PHE A 51 -31.62 -13.93 4.38
CA PHE A 51 -31.01 -13.94 3.05
C PHE A 51 -31.99 -13.25 2.09
N ASN A 52 -31.57 -12.15 1.46
CA ASN A 52 -32.46 -11.35 0.60
C ASN A 52 -32.79 -12.06 -0.73
N TYR A 53 -33.88 -11.66 -1.39
CA TYR A 53 -34.32 -12.15 -2.70
C TYR A 53 -33.18 -12.01 -3.73
N GLY A 54 -32.62 -13.14 -4.17
CA GLY A 54 -31.41 -13.21 -5.00
C GLY A 54 -30.31 -14.12 -4.41
N PHE A 55 -30.41 -14.46 -3.12
CA PHE A 55 -29.62 -15.54 -2.53
C PHE A 55 -30.27 -16.91 -2.83
N GLY A 56 -29.78 -17.61 -3.85
CA GLY A 56 -30.18 -18.99 -4.12
C GLY A 56 -29.63 -19.97 -3.08
N GLN A 57 -30.18 -21.19 -3.02
CA GLN A 57 -29.78 -22.20 -2.03
C GLN A 57 -28.30 -22.57 -2.13
N GLU A 58 -27.73 -22.50 -3.33
CA GLU A 58 -26.31 -22.70 -3.59
C GLU A 58 -25.40 -21.69 -2.88
N LYS A 59 -25.92 -20.53 -2.47
CA LYS A 59 -25.16 -19.47 -1.81
C LYS A 59 -25.10 -19.61 -0.28
N PHE A 60 -25.82 -20.58 0.30
CA PHE A 60 -25.62 -20.98 1.72
C PHE A 60 -24.21 -21.52 1.99
N ILE A 61 -23.45 -21.90 0.94
CA ILE A 61 -22.03 -22.27 1.04
C ILE A 61 -21.17 -21.19 1.72
N ILE A 62 -21.62 -19.93 1.73
CA ILE A 62 -20.95 -18.84 2.43
C ILE A 62 -20.87 -19.10 3.95
N ILE A 63 -21.85 -19.80 4.54
CA ILE A 63 -21.83 -20.22 5.95
C ILE A 63 -20.78 -21.30 6.20
N ALA A 64 -20.48 -22.15 5.21
CA ALA A 64 -19.48 -23.19 5.36
C ALA A 64 -18.08 -22.61 5.61
N PHE A 65 -17.79 -21.41 5.09
CA PHE A 65 -16.49 -20.76 5.28
C PHE A 65 -16.15 -20.46 6.75
N PRO A 66 -16.94 -19.68 7.52
CA PRO A 66 -16.67 -19.45 8.94
C PRO A 66 -16.77 -20.72 9.80
N VAL A 67 -17.57 -21.73 9.39
CA VAL A 67 -17.63 -23.04 10.05
C VAL A 67 -16.33 -23.82 9.88
N LEU A 68 -15.77 -23.85 8.67
CA LEU A 68 -14.56 -24.63 8.34
C LEU A 68 -13.26 -23.86 8.60
N ALA A 69 -13.31 -22.53 8.78
CA ALA A 69 -12.13 -21.68 8.95
C ALA A 69 -11.15 -22.13 10.06
N PRO A 70 -11.60 -22.61 11.24
CA PRO A 70 -10.68 -23.12 12.27
C PRO A 70 -9.93 -24.37 11.80
N ALA A 71 -10.62 -25.31 11.17
CA ALA A 71 -10.01 -26.53 10.64
C ALA A 71 -9.02 -26.21 9.53
N ILE A 72 -9.41 -25.34 8.57
CA ILE A 72 -8.56 -24.91 7.45
C ILE A 72 -7.31 -24.19 7.99
N SER A 73 -7.48 -23.21 8.89
CA SER A 73 -6.36 -22.47 9.47
C SER A 73 -5.39 -23.37 10.22
N HIS A 74 -5.89 -24.36 10.97
CA HIS A 74 -5.06 -25.31 11.69
C HIS A 74 -4.32 -26.29 10.77
N ILE A 75 -5.00 -26.85 9.78
CA ILE A 75 -4.39 -27.76 8.79
C ILE A 75 -3.29 -27.01 8.02
N LEU A 76 -3.58 -25.78 7.57
CA LEU A 76 -2.61 -24.96 6.86
C LEU A 76 -1.45 -24.54 7.75
N TYR A 77 -1.67 -24.25 9.03
CA TYR A 77 -0.56 -24.00 9.97
C TYR A 77 0.41 -25.18 10.08
N ARG A 78 -0.09 -26.41 9.96
CA ARG A 78 0.78 -27.61 9.97
C ARG A 78 1.49 -27.85 8.64
N ARG A 79 0.79 -27.69 7.51
CA ARG A 79 1.34 -28.01 6.18
C ARG A 79 2.17 -26.88 5.57
N VAL A 80 1.73 -25.64 5.77
CA VAL A 80 2.34 -24.42 5.23
C VAL A 80 2.39 -23.38 6.36
N PRO A 81 3.33 -23.50 7.33
CA PRO A 81 3.32 -22.72 8.56
C PRO A 81 3.23 -21.20 8.34
N LYS A 82 3.90 -20.70 7.29
CA LYS A 82 3.85 -19.28 6.91
C LYS A 82 2.45 -18.81 6.52
N LEU A 83 1.71 -19.60 5.74
CA LEU A 83 0.36 -19.23 5.32
C LEU A 83 -0.63 -19.38 6.47
N GLY A 84 -0.54 -20.49 7.21
CA GLY A 84 -1.39 -20.70 8.39
C GLY A 84 -1.21 -19.65 9.47
N PHE A 85 0.01 -19.12 9.63
CA PHE A 85 0.31 -18.02 10.55
C PHE A 85 -0.53 -16.77 10.29
N TYR A 86 -0.76 -16.41 9.03
CA TYR A 86 -1.55 -15.23 8.64
C TYR A 86 -3.05 -15.51 8.53
N LEU A 87 -3.44 -16.76 8.29
CA LEU A 87 -4.85 -17.16 8.30
C LEU A 87 -5.43 -17.22 9.72
N LEU A 88 -4.64 -17.57 10.73
CA LEU A 88 -5.05 -17.55 12.13
C LEU A 88 -5.66 -16.21 12.58
N PRO A 89 -4.99 -15.04 12.41
CA PRO A 89 -5.58 -13.76 12.76
C PRO A 89 -6.79 -13.39 11.89
N MET A 90 -6.86 -13.79 10.63
CA MET A 90 -8.07 -13.60 9.81
C MET A 90 -9.27 -14.36 10.37
N THR A 91 -9.09 -15.63 10.73
CA THR A 91 -10.14 -16.43 11.37
C THR A 91 -10.53 -15.81 12.71
N PHE A 92 -9.56 -15.34 13.49
CA PHE A 92 -9.82 -14.64 14.75
C PHE A 92 -10.68 -13.38 14.55
N LEU A 93 -10.34 -12.53 13.58
CA LEU A 93 -11.10 -11.33 13.23
C LEU A 93 -12.52 -11.67 12.75
N SER A 94 -12.68 -12.75 11.98
CA SER A 94 -14.00 -13.20 11.53
C SER A 94 -14.90 -13.59 12.71
N TYR A 95 -14.35 -14.29 13.70
CA TYR A 95 -15.10 -14.72 14.89
C TYR A 95 -15.41 -13.56 15.81
N LEU A 96 -14.46 -12.63 15.96
CA LEU A 96 -14.72 -11.36 16.63
C LEU A 96 -15.87 -10.61 15.95
N GLY A 97 -15.87 -10.53 14.61
CA GLY A 97 -16.95 -9.92 13.84
C GLY A 97 -18.31 -10.57 14.09
N ILE A 98 -18.38 -11.91 14.12
CA ILE A 98 -19.63 -12.64 14.40
C ILE A 98 -20.11 -12.42 15.84
N VAL A 99 -19.20 -12.39 16.82
CA VAL A 99 -19.53 -12.04 18.21
C VAL A 99 -20.12 -10.63 18.26
N LEU A 100 -19.43 -9.64 17.65
CA LEU A 100 -19.88 -8.25 17.62
C LEU A 100 -21.24 -8.10 16.93
N SER A 101 -21.49 -8.82 15.85
CA SER A 101 -22.80 -8.80 15.18
C SER A 101 -23.92 -9.40 16.04
N SER A 102 -23.56 -10.29 16.98
CA SER A 102 -24.49 -11.02 17.84
C SER A 102 -24.75 -10.36 19.19
N VAL A 103 -24.03 -9.28 19.55
CA VAL A 103 -24.20 -8.54 20.83
C VAL A 103 -25.65 -8.12 21.06
N ARG A 104 -26.40 -7.88 19.98
CA ARG A 104 -27.80 -7.47 20.04
C ARG A 104 -28.79 -8.60 20.33
N TYR A 105 -28.35 -9.85 20.23
CA TYR A 105 -29.14 -11.05 20.50
C TYR A 105 -28.50 -11.82 21.66
N PRO A 106 -28.73 -11.41 22.92
CA PRO A 106 -28.03 -11.95 24.09
C PRO A 106 -28.14 -13.48 24.22
N TYR A 107 -29.24 -14.06 23.73
CA TYR A 107 -29.49 -15.49 23.78
C TYR A 107 -28.74 -16.27 22.67
N LEU A 108 -28.39 -15.62 21.54
CA LEU A 108 -27.50 -16.21 20.52
C LEU A 108 -26.02 -16.02 20.87
N LEU A 109 -25.68 -15.00 21.66
CA LEU A 109 -24.31 -14.62 22.02
C LEU A 109 -23.43 -15.74 22.60
N PRO A 110 -23.93 -16.71 23.40
CA PRO A 110 -23.08 -17.76 23.96
C PRO A 110 -22.37 -18.59 22.90
N MET A 111 -23.04 -18.88 21.77
CA MET A 111 -22.50 -19.73 20.71
C MET A 111 -21.27 -19.12 19.99
N PRO A 112 -21.33 -17.92 19.40
CA PRO A 112 -20.15 -17.30 18.81
C PRO A 112 -19.08 -16.98 19.87
N SER A 113 -19.46 -16.74 21.12
CA SER A 113 -18.49 -16.51 22.22
C SER A 113 -17.71 -17.77 22.57
N ILE A 114 -18.36 -18.93 22.68
CA ILE A 114 -17.69 -20.23 22.87
C ILE A 114 -16.76 -20.52 21.69
N SER A 115 -17.23 -20.28 20.47
CA SER A 115 -16.43 -20.47 19.25
C SER A 115 -15.17 -19.59 19.25
N PHE A 116 -15.34 -18.31 19.62
CA PHE A 116 -14.25 -17.35 19.73
C PHE A 116 -13.25 -17.73 20.83
N LEU A 117 -13.71 -18.07 22.03
CA LEU A 117 -12.85 -18.44 23.16
C LEU A 117 -12.10 -19.76 22.88
N ALA A 118 -12.77 -20.76 22.32
CA ALA A 118 -12.16 -22.03 21.94
C ALA A 118 -11.05 -21.80 20.90
N PHE A 119 -11.31 -20.98 19.87
CA PHE A 119 -10.31 -20.63 18.87
C PHE A 119 -9.16 -19.80 19.46
N ALA A 120 -9.46 -18.80 20.29
CA ALA A 120 -8.46 -17.97 20.97
C ALA A 120 -7.53 -18.83 21.86
N ALA A 121 -8.06 -19.84 22.55
CA ALA A 121 -7.26 -20.80 23.31
C ALA A 121 -6.31 -21.60 22.40
N THR A 122 -6.79 -22.10 21.26
CA THR A 122 -5.92 -22.80 20.29
C THR A 122 -4.83 -21.88 19.73
N TRP A 123 -5.16 -20.63 19.46
CA TRP A 123 -4.24 -19.62 18.94
C TRP A 123 -3.16 -19.24 19.97
N TYR A 124 -3.56 -18.99 21.22
CA TYR A 124 -2.63 -18.72 22.31
C TYR A 124 -1.62 -19.86 22.48
N ILE A 125 -2.08 -21.11 22.44
CA ILE A 125 -1.20 -22.28 22.53
C ILE A 125 -0.22 -22.32 21.33
N ALA A 126 -0.70 -22.02 20.13
CA ALA A 126 0.12 -22.10 18.91
C ALA A 126 1.20 -21.00 18.80
N VAL A 127 0.98 -19.83 19.40
CA VAL A 127 1.85 -18.64 19.24
C VAL A 127 2.66 -18.31 20.50
N ARG A 128 2.36 -18.94 21.65
CA ARG A 128 3.06 -18.70 22.92
C ARG A 128 4.54 -19.08 22.80
N GLY A 129 5.42 -18.07 22.92
CA GLY A 129 6.89 -18.24 22.98
C GLY A 129 7.66 -17.38 21.98
N GLU A 130 7.01 -16.87 20.94
CA GLU A 130 7.67 -16.14 19.85
C GLU A 130 7.27 -14.65 19.86
N ARG A 131 8.01 -13.80 20.62
CA ARG A 131 7.72 -12.35 20.72
C ARG A 131 7.73 -11.63 19.36
N ASP A 132 8.63 -12.02 18.46
CA ASP A 132 8.73 -11.44 17.12
C ASP A 132 7.47 -11.73 16.27
N ASN A 133 6.81 -12.86 16.51
CA ASN A 133 5.57 -13.22 15.84
C ASN A 133 4.37 -12.39 16.30
N ALA A 134 4.30 -12.05 17.59
CA ALA A 134 3.23 -11.19 18.10
C ALA A 134 3.23 -9.82 17.40
N ARG A 135 4.41 -9.23 17.20
CA ARG A 135 4.56 -7.96 16.47
C ARG A 135 4.06 -8.09 15.03
N LYS A 136 4.45 -9.15 14.31
CA LYS A 136 3.99 -9.40 12.94
C LYS A 136 2.48 -9.53 12.85
N ILE A 137 1.86 -10.27 13.78
CA ILE A 137 0.39 -10.44 13.79
C ILE A 137 -0.31 -9.10 14.00
N ILE A 138 0.18 -8.27 14.94
CA ILE A 138 -0.41 -6.94 15.18
C ILE A 138 -0.32 -6.08 13.92
N ILE A 139 0.85 -6.03 13.26
CA ILE A 139 1.02 -5.28 12.01
C ILE A 139 0.06 -5.80 10.93
N PHE A 140 -0.07 -7.13 10.79
CA PHE A 140 -0.97 -7.75 9.82
C PHE A 140 -2.45 -7.42 10.08
N VAL A 141 -2.90 -7.51 11.33
CA VAL A 141 -4.28 -7.19 11.73
C VAL A 141 -4.57 -5.72 11.50
N LEU A 142 -3.68 -4.82 11.93
CA LEU A 142 -3.84 -3.38 11.72
C LEU A 142 -3.87 -3.03 10.24
N ALA A 143 -2.95 -3.60 9.44
CA ALA A 143 -2.93 -3.39 8.00
C ALA A 143 -4.22 -3.88 7.33
N THR A 144 -4.69 -5.07 7.68
CA THR A 144 -5.94 -5.64 7.14
C THR A 144 -7.15 -4.77 7.48
N LEU A 145 -7.30 -4.37 8.76
CA LEU A 145 -8.41 -3.54 9.20
C LEU A 145 -8.37 -2.16 8.54
N PHE A 146 -7.18 -1.55 8.45
CA PHE A 146 -6.97 -0.29 7.75
C PHE A 146 -7.35 -0.40 6.27
N MET A 147 -6.91 -1.46 5.59
CA MET A 147 -7.29 -1.72 4.20
C MET A 147 -8.81 -1.86 4.03
N PHE A 148 -9.47 -2.64 4.89
CA PHE A 148 -10.92 -2.83 4.82
C PHE A 148 -11.68 -1.54 5.07
N PHE A 149 -11.20 -0.70 6.00
CA PHE A 149 -11.80 0.59 6.31
C PHE A 149 -11.62 1.62 5.20
N VAL A 150 -10.39 1.81 4.71
CA VAL A 150 -10.06 2.76 3.62
C VAL A 150 -10.74 2.32 2.32
N SER A 151 -10.80 1.02 2.05
CA SER A 151 -11.48 0.45 0.89
C SER A 151 -13.00 0.46 0.99
N LYS A 152 -13.57 1.01 2.08
CA LYS A 152 -15.01 0.99 2.38
C LYS A 152 -15.63 -0.42 2.31
N LEU A 153 -14.82 -1.47 2.46
CA LEU A 153 -15.32 -2.84 2.60
C LEU A 153 -15.94 -3.05 3.98
N LEU A 154 -15.41 -2.35 4.99
CA LEU A 154 -16.01 -2.26 6.32
C LEU A 154 -16.55 -0.84 6.51
N ILE A 155 -17.87 -0.71 6.58
CA ILE A 155 -18.55 0.57 6.79
C ILE A 155 -19.22 0.52 8.16
N PHE A 156 -18.88 1.45 9.06
CA PHE A 156 -19.65 1.65 10.28
C PHE A 156 -20.92 2.40 9.92
N ALA A 157 -22.06 1.72 10.00
CA ALA A 157 -23.36 2.27 9.70
C ALA A 157 -24.30 1.94 10.86
N VAL A 158 -24.96 2.96 11.38
CA VAL A 158 -25.98 2.79 12.43
C VAL A 158 -27.28 2.40 11.75
N GLN A 159 -27.60 1.11 11.77
CA GLN A 159 -28.87 0.61 11.24
C GLN A 159 -29.98 0.72 12.30
N PRO A 160 -31.26 0.75 11.89
CA PRO A 160 -32.39 0.75 12.81
C PRO A 160 -32.31 -0.38 13.83
N GLY A 161 -32.88 -0.16 15.00
CA GLY A 161 -32.67 -1.05 16.14
C GLY A 161 -33.12 -2.50 15.96
N ASN A 162 -34.01 -2.79 15.02
CA ASN A 162 -34.48 -4.16 14.78
C ASN A 162 -33.97 -4.72 13.45
N PHE A 163 -32.93 -4.12 12.87
CA PHE A 163 -32.38 -4.59 11.60
C PHE A 163 -31.78 -5.99 11.76
N PRO A 164 -32.31 -7.01 11.06
CA PRO A 164 -31.79 -8.37 11.16
C PRO A 164 -30.40 -8.47 10.54
N LEU A 165 -29.62 -9.46 10.96
CA LEU A 165 -28.39 -9.83 10.27
C LEU A 165 -28.79 -10.24 8.84
N THR A 166 -28.31 -9.52 7.84
CA THR A 166 -28.80 -9.71 6.47
C THR A 166 -27.64 -9.96 5.53
N PHE A 167 -27.70 -11.08 4.81
CA PHE A 167 -26.86 -11.34 3.66
C PHE A 167 -27.56 -10.86 2.38
N VAL A 168 -26.88 -9.98 1.66
CA VAL A 168 -27.34 -9.43 0.39
C VAL A 168 -26.30 -9.72 -0.66
N GLN A 169 -26.72 -10.10 -1.87
CA GLN A 169 -25.77 -10.25 -2.97
C GLN A 169 -25.20 -8.87 -3.33
N ILE A 170 -23.89 -8.78 -3.53
CA ILE A 170 -23.29 -7.47 -3.87
C ILE A 170 -23.85 -6.89 -5.16
N GLY A 171 -24.24 -7.74 -6.11
CA GLY A 171 -24.93 -7.32 -7.34
C GLY A 171 -26.13 -6.41 -7.09
N SER A 172 -27.02 -6.78 -6.16
CA SER A 172 -28.17 -5.94 -5.83
C SER A 172 -27.82 -4.63 -5.11
N VAL A 173 -26.60 -4.50 -4.57
CA VAL A 173 -26.12 -3.24 -3.98
C VAL A 173 -25.66 -2.28 -5.10
N PHE A 174 -25.03 -2.80 -6.16
CA PHE A 174 -24.50 -2.00 -7.27
C PHE A 174 -25.46 -1.83 -8.46
N ASP A 175 -26.43 -2.75 -8.65
CA ASP A 175 -27.39 -2.71 -9.77
C ASP A 175 -28.38 -1.52 -9.70
N THR A 176 -28.43 -0.80 -8.58
CA THR A 176 -29.34 0.35 -8.43
C THR A 176 -28.95 1.58 -9.27
N GLN A 177 -27.75 1.61 -9.89
CA GLN A 177 -27.25 2.78 -10.63
C GLN A 177 -26.58 2.49 -12.00
N PHE A 178 -26.88 1.37 -12.68
CA PHE A 178 -26.40 1.06 -14.05
C PHE A 178 -24.87 0.95 -14.25
N GLU A 179 -24.06 0.80 -13.19
CA GLU A 179 -22.59 0.80 -13.33
C GLU A 179 -21.92 -0.58 -13.47
N GLY A 180 -22.71 -1.66 -13.44
CA GLY A 180 -22.22 -3.03 -13.49
C GLY A 180 -21.54 -3.46 -12.18
N ILE A 181 -21.38 -4.77 -11.99
CA ILE A 181 -20.74 -5.31 -10.78
C ILE A 181 -19.23 -5.28 -10.99
N PRO A 182 -18.45 -4.64 -10.10
CA PRO A 182 -17.00 -4.62 -10.23
C PRO A 182 -16.42 -6.04 -10.27
N PHE A 183 -15.45 -6.31 -11.15
CA PHE A 183 -14.88 -7.67 -11.34
C PHE A 183 -14.44 -8.32 -10.02
N LEU A 184 -13.72 -7.56 -9.17
CA LEU A 184 -13.23 -8.06 -7.89
C LEU A 184 -14.34 -8.38 -6.89
N PHE A 185 -15.58 -7.99 -7.17
CA PHE A 185 -16.74 -8.23 -6.33
C PHE A 185 -17.76 -9.20 -6.97
N GLN A 186 -17.45 -9.76 -8.13
CA GLN A 186 -18.25 -10.82 -8.73
C GLN A 186 -18.36 -12.01 -7.78
N GLY A 187 -19.59 -12.49 -7.57
CA GLY A 187 -19.87 -13.56 -6.59
C GLY A 187 -19.72 -13.15 -5.12
N GLY A 188 -19.56 -11.85 -4.82
CA GLY A 188 -19.47 -11.34 -3.46
C GLY A 188 -20.83 -11.14 -2.77
N PHE A 189 -20.78 -10.93 -1.46
CA PHE A 189 -21.92 -10.66 -0.60
C PHE A 189 -21.63 -9.48 0.34
N ALA A 190 -22.69 -8.74 0.65
CA ALA A 190 -22.70 -7.71 1.67
C ALA A 190 -23.40 -8.29 2.90
N PHE A 191 -22.71 -8.30 4.03
CA PHE A 191 -23.22 -8.70 5.33
C PHE A 191 -23.57 -7.44 6.13
N TYR A 192 -24.86 -7.19 6.27
CA TYR A 192 -25.38 -6.07 7.03
C TYR A 192 -25.61 -6.50 8.47
N THR A 193 -25.05 -5.74 9.40
CA THR A 193 -25.26 -5.88 10.83
C THR A 193 -25.81 -4.57 11.40
N PRO A 194 -26.30 -4.57 12.67
CA PRO A 194 -26.74 -3.35 13.32
C PRO A 194 -25.65 -2.25 13.45
N PHE A 195 -24.37 -2.62 13.43
CA PHE A 195 -23.25 -1.73 13.74
C PHE A 195 -22.34 -1.44 12.54
N PHE A 196 -22.25 -2.38 11.61
CA PHE A 196 -21.38 -2.30 10.46
C PHE A 196 -21.91 -3.10 9.27
N VAL A 197 -21.47 -2.72 8.08
CA VAL A 197 -21.67 -3.44 6.83
C VAL A 197 -20.32 -3.95 6.36
N ILE A 198 -20.23 -5.24 6.05
CA ILE A 198 -19.04 -5.85 5.46
C ILE A 198 -19.36 -6.28 4.03
N MET A 199 -18.66 -5.71 3.05
CA MET A 199 -18.73 -6.13 1.65
C MET A 199 -17.49 -6.96 1.34
N VAL A 200 -17.69 -8.22 0.97
CA VAL A 200 -16.59 -9.14 0.67
C VAL A 200 -16.91 -10.02 -0.51
N SER A 201 -15.86 -10.43 -1.23
CA SER A 201 -15.91 -11.48 -2.23
C SER A 201 -14.74 -12.44 -1.99
N PRO A 202 -14.80 -13.67 -2.52
CA PRO A 202 -13.66 -14.58 -2.45
C PRO A 202 -12.38 -13.97 -3.06
N ALA A 203 -12.52 -13.27 -4.20
CA ALA A 203 -11.40 -12.62 -4.87
C ALA A 203 -10.80 -11.48 -4.02
N SER A 204 -11.64 -10.63 -3.42
CA SER A 204 -11.16 -9.54 -2.58
C SER A 204 -10.48 -10.07 -1.31
N ILE A 205 -11.07 -11.05 -0.62
CA ILE A 205 -10.45 -11.65 0.58
C ILE A 205 -9.06 -12.21 0.25
N VAL A 206 -8.92 -12.98 -0.84
CA VAL A 206 -7.63 -13.56 -1.25
C VAL A 206 -6.62 -12.46 -1.57
N LEU A 207 -7.01 -11.47 -2.39
CA LEU A 207 -6.15 -10.37 -2.80
C LEU A 207 -5.67 -9.54 -1.60
N PHE A 208 -6.59 -9.08 -0.74
CA PHE A 208 -6.26 -8.31 0.46
C PHE A 208 -5.42 -9.11 1.44
N THR A 209 -5.66 -10.42 1.58
CA THR A 209 -4.82 -11.27 2.42
C THR A 209 -3.40 -11.35 1.87
N ILE A 210 -3.21 -11.57 0.57
CA ILE A 210 -1.89 -11.61 -0.06
C ILE A 210 -1.15 -10.27 0.11
N ILE A 211 -1.84 -9.15 -0.16
CA ILE A 211 -1.26 -7.80 -0.01
C ILE A 211 -0.89 -7.57 1.46
N ALA A 212 -1.77 -7.86 2.42
CA ALA A 212 -1.50 -7.68 3.84
C ALA A 212 -0.32 -8.56 4.33
N ILE A 213 -0.19 -9.79 3.81
CA ILE A 213 0.97 -10.66 4.09
C ILE A 213 2.26 -10.03 3.58
N LEU A 214 2.29 -9.62 2.31
CA LEU A 214 3.48 -9.02 1.69
C LEU A 214 3.86 -7.72 2.40
N LEU A 215 2.88 -6.88 2.71
CA LEU A 215 3.06 -5.64 3.45
C LEU A 215 3.63 -5.91 4.84
N THR A 216 3.10 -6.89 5.57
CA THR A 216 3.59 -7.26 6.90
C THR A 216 5.03 -7.78 6.86
N GLU A 217 5.36 -8.65 5.91
CA GLU A 217 6.73 -9.15 5.76
C GLU A 217 7.70 -8.04 5.34
N ASN A 218 7.28 -7.12 4.47
CA ASN A 218 8.06 -5.96 4.10
C ASN A 218 8.28 -5.02 5.30
N TYR A 219 7.22 -4.67 6.04
CA TYR A 219 7.31 -3.88 7.28
C TYR A 219 8.30 -4.50 8.26
N ASN A 220 8.09 -5.77 8.58
CA ASN A 220 8.92 -6.46 9.55
C ASN A 220 10.38 -6.58 9.06
N GLY A 221 10.58 -6.84 7.76
CA GLY A 221 11.90 -6.90 7.14
C GLY A 221 12.65 -5.58 7.21
N ILE A 222 11.96 -4.46 6.94
CA ILE A 222 12.56 -3.12 7.05
C ILE A 222 12.85 -2.83 8.53
N PHE A 223 11.85 -2.90 9.42
CA PHE A 223 12.02 -2.59 10.84
C PHE A 223 13.12 -3.39 11.52
N ASN A 224 13.22 -4.70 11.25
CA ASN A 224 14.22 -5.56 11.88
C ASN A 224 15.65 -5.25 11.42
N ARG A 225 15.84 -4.64 10.25
CA ARG A 225 17.16 -4.14 9.86
C ARG A 225 17.53 -2.85 10.55
N LEU A 226 16.56 -1.96 10.71
CA LEU A 226 16.78 -0.66 11.35
C LEU A 226 17.18 -0.80 12.81
N THR A 227 16.56 -1.73 13.53
CA THR A 227 16.88 -1.99 14.94
C THR A 227 18.26 -2.65 15.12
N LYS A 228 18.74 -3.40 14.13
CA LYS A 228 20.07 -4.04 14.16
C LYS A 228 21.21 -3.13 13.70
N GLY A 229 20.91 -2.03 13.01
CA GLY A 229 21.89 -1.10 12.41
C GLY A 229 22.60 -0.12 13.36
N GLY A 230 22.51 -0.31 14.68
CA GLY A 230 23.44 0.27 15.67
C GLY A 230 23.43 1.79 15.93
N ASN A 231 22.92 2.63 15.02
CA ASN A 231 22.92 4.09 15.21
C ASN A 231 21.51 4.67 15.34
N HIS A 232 21.09 4.98 16.57
CA HIS A 232 19.80 5.59 16.90
C HIS A 232 19.52 6.96 16.23
N LYS A 233 20.51 7.57 15.56
CA LYS A 233 20.32 8.79 14.75
C LYS A 233 19.70 8.52 13.36
N GLY A 234 19.64 7.27 12.90
CA GLY A 234 19.03 6.88 11.62
C GLY A 234 17.52 6.59 11.67
N LEU A 235 16.89 6.67 12.85
CA LEU A 235 15.47 6.35 13.03
C LEU A 235 14.57 7.37 12.29
N HIS A 236 14.93 8.66 12.31
CA HIS A 236 14.12 9.73 11.71
C HIS A 236 14.12 9.68 10.18
N SER A 237 15.28 9.65 9.49
CA SER A 237 15.29 9.62 8.01
C SER A 237 14.67 8.35 7.42
N THR A 238 14.58 7.28 8.22
CA THR A 238 14.15 5.96 7.75
C THR A 238 12.73 5.62 8.15
N LEU A 239 12.16 6.25 9.19
CA LEU A 239 10.70 6.35 9.35
C LEU A 239 10.05 7.01 8.13
N TYR A 240 10.73 7.98 7.50
CA TYR A 240 10.29 8.57 6.24
C TYR A 240 10.47 7.65 5.02
N GLY A 241 11.54 6.84 4.94
CA GLY A 241 11.70 5.84 3.87
C GLY A 241 10.73 4.64 4.02
N VAL A 242 10.37 4.28 5.26
CA VAL A 242 9.27 3.35 5.56
C VAL A 242 7.95 3.99 5.17
N ALA A 243 7.68 5.22 5.60
CA ALA A 243 6.46 5.94 5.20
C ALA A 243 6.37 6.14 3.68
N GLY A 244 7.47 6.43 2.99
CA GLY A 244 7.53 6.63 1.54
C GLY A 244 7.33 5.34 0.74
N ALA A 245 8.02 4.26 1.14
CA ALA A 245 7.82 2.93 0.56
C ALA A 245 6.37 2.44 0.65
N LEU A 246 5.68 2.80 1.73
CA LEU A 246 4.45 2.16 2.14
C LEU A 246 3.21 3.04 1.88
N SER A 247 3.35 4.37 1.82
CA SER A 247 2.20 5.28 1.69
C SER A 247 1.64 5.45 0.26
N CYS A 248 2.37 5.10 -0.81
CA CYS A 248 1.89 5.41 -2.18
C CYS A 248 1.61 4.21 -3.09
N GLN A 249 2.33 3.08 -2.94
CA GLN A 249 2.22 1.96 -3.89
C GLN A 249 1.00 1.08 -3.62
N CYS A 250 0.65 0.92 -2.34
CA CYS A 250 -0.41 0.02 -1.89
C CYS A 250 -1.63 0.81 -1.42
N GLU A 251 -1.45 1.85 -0.62
CA GLU A 251 -2.55 2.67 -0.10
C GLU A 251 -3.30 3.41 -1.21
N GLY A 252 -2.60 3.90 -2.24
CA GLY A 252 -3.24 4.41 -3.46
C GLY A 252 -4.18 3.37 -4.07
N CYS A 253 -3.71 2.14 -4.28
CA CYS A 253 -4.51 1.07 -4.90
C CYS A 253 -5.69 0.63 -4.03
N ILE A 254 -5.45 0.54 -2.71
CA ILE A 254 -6.43 0.19 -1.68
C ILE A 254 -7.51 1.27 -1.58
N SER A 255 -7.14 2.56 -1.63
CA SER A 255 -8.07 3.68 -1.63
C SER A 255 -8.94 3.79 -2.89
N LEU A 256 -8.59 3.06 -3.96
CA LEU A 256 -9.32 3.02 -5.22
C LEU A 256 -10.37 1.90 -5.28
N PHE A 257 -10.37 0.96 -4.34
CA PHE A 257 -11.42 -0.06 -4.27
C PHE A 257 -12.85 0.47 -4.04
N PRO A 258 -13.10 1.48 -3.19
CA PRO A 258 -14.42 2.10 -3.08
C PRO A 258 -14.87 2.72 -4.40
N THR A 259 -13.94 3.13 -5.26
CA THR A 259 -14.22 3.80 -6.53
C THR A 259 -14.27 2.88 -7.73
N MET A 260 -13.91 1.61 -7.56
CA MET A 260 -14.10 0.58 -8.58
C MET A 260 -15.56 0.31 -8.94
N THR A 261 -16.54 1.07 -8.42
CA THR A 261 -17.95 0.93 -8.79
C THR A 261 -18.20 1.14 -10.27
N ALA A 262 -17.38 1.95 -10.97
CA ALA A 262 -17.50 2.12 -12.41
C ALA A 262 -16.80 1.01 -13.20
N LEU A 263 -17.50 0.43 -14.19
CA LEU A 263 -16.98 -0.63 -15.07
C LEU A 263 -15.61 -0.32 -15.70
N ILE A 264 -15.39 0.93 -16.16
CA ILE A 264 -14.11 1.37 -16.76
C ILE A 264 -12.97 1.35 -15.74
N LEU A 265 -13.25 1.76 -14.50
CA LEU A 265 -12.29 1.71 -13.40
C LEU A 265 -11.88 0.26 -13.10
N THR A 266 -12.80 -0.70 -13.19
CA THR A 266 -12.43 -2.09 -12.90
C THR A 266 -11.43 -2.73 -13.86
N VAL A 267 -11.52 -2.44 -15.16
CA VAL A 267 -10.61 -3.05 -16.15
C VAL A 267 -9.24 -2.37 -16.09
N ALA A 268 -9.22 -1.04 -16.03
CA ALA A 268 -7.99 -0.26 -15.99
C ALA A 268 -7.20 -0.43 -14.68
N MET A 269 -7.85 -0.84 -13.58
CA MET A 269 -7.20 -1.10 -12.30
C MET A 269 -6.48 -2.45 -12.22
N ILE A 270 -6.83 -3.44 -13.05
CA ILE A 270 -6.16 -4.75 -13.00
C ILE A 270 -4.66 -4.63 -13.28
N PRO A 271 -4.21 -3.93 -14.35
CA PRO A 271 -2.79 -3.71 -14.59
C PRO A 271 -2.09 -2.99 -13.43
N LEU A 272 -2.71 -1.96 -12.85
CA LEU A 272 -2.16 -1.22 -11.71
C LEU A 272 -2.03 -2.09 -10.45
N LEU A 273 -3.05 -2.89 -10.14
CA LEU A 273 -3.01 -3.85 -9.02
C LEU A 273 -1.89 -4.87 -9.22
N LEU A 274 -1.76 -5.39 -10.44
CA LEU A 274 -0.73 -6.36 -10.78
C LEU A 274 0.67 -5.72 -10.69
N GLU A 275 0.84 -4.51 -11.20
CA GLU A 275 2.08 -3.74 -11.11
C GLU A 275 2.47 -3.50 -9.64
N SER A 276 1.56 -2.97 -8.81
CA SER A 276 1.80 -2.77 -7.38
C SER A 276 2.13 -4.09 -6.66
N LEU A 277 1.46 -5.20 -7.00
CA LEU A 277 1.75 -6.51 -6.42
C LEU A 277 3.15 -7.02 -6.82
N ILE A 278 3.53 -6.87 -8.09
CA ILE A 278 4.85 -7.24 -8.61
C ILE A 278 5.93 -6.40 -7.91
N LEU A 279 5.74 -5.10 -7.78
CA LEU A 279 6.67 -4.20 -7.10
C LEU A 279 6.82 -4.53 -5.60
N LEU A 280 5.72 -4.83 -4.91
CA LEU A 280 5.72 -5.33 -3.53
C LEU A 280 6.50 -6.64 -3.38
N LEU A 281 6.27 -7.59 -4.28
CA LEU A 281 6.95 -8.87 -4.31
C LEU A 281 8.45 -8.68 -4.60
N ALA A 282 8.78 -7.79 -5.53
CA ALA A 282 10.16 -7.44 -5.83
C ALA A 282 10.87 -6.83 -4.61
N THR A 283 10.22 -5.93 -3.88
CA THR A 283 10.74 -5.40 -2.60
C THR A 283 10.92 -6.51 -1.57
N TYR A 284 9.96 -7.42 -1.42
CA TYR A 284 10.09 -8.57 -0.53
C TYR A 284 11.30 -9.44 -0.90
N ILE A 285 11.51 -9.73 -2.18
CA ILE A 285 12.68 -10.48 -2.68
C ILE A 285 13.98 -9.72 -2.42
N LEU A 286 14.02 -8.41 -2.68
CA LEU A 286 15.18 -7.56 -2.43
C LEU A 286 15.56 -7.56 -0.95
N LEU A 287 14.58 -7.37 -0.07
CA LEU A 287 14.76 -7.43 1.37
C LEU A 287 15.26 -8.82 1.76
N THR A 288 14.53 -9.89 1.49
CA THR A 288 14.85 -11.21 2.04
C THR A 288 16.12 -11.84 1.46
N ARG A 289 16.37 -11.74 0.16
CA ARG A 289 17.49 -12.42 -0.49
C ARG A 289 18.77 -11.60 -0.52
N TYR A 290 18.68 -10.31 -0.81
CA TYR A 290 19.86 -9.49 -1.12
C TYR A 290 20.29 -8.66 0.09
N PHE A 291 19.40 -7.78 0.56
CA PHE A 291 19.71 -6.87 1.66
C PHE A 291 19.88 -7.63 2.98
N GLY A 292 19.27 -8.82 3.13
CA GLY A 292 19.42 -9.66 4.32
C GLY A 292 20.79 -10.32 4.45
N LYS A 293 21.50 -10.45 3.33
CA LYS A 293 22.82 -11.08 3.25
C LYS A 293 23.93 -10.07 2.94
N ASN A 294 23.63 -8.76 2.99
CA ASN A 294 24.53 -7.67 2.55
C ASN A 294 25.06 -7.86 1.11
N VAL A 295 24.34 -8.60 0.27
CA VAL A 295 24.74 -8.86 -1.11
C VAL A 295 24.39 -7.64 -1.96
N ARG A 296 25.37 -7.12 -2.70
CA ARG A 296 25.15 -6.00 -3.63
C ARG A 296 24.28 -6.46 -4.80
N VAL A 297 23.18 -5.75 -5.04
CA VAL A 297 22.29 -6.02 -6.18
C VAL A 297 22.85 -5.30 -7.40
N GLY A 298 23.29 -6.04 -8.42
CA GLY A 298 23.91 -5.47 -9.61
C GLY A 298 23.07 -4.41 -10.31
N PHE A 299 21.75 -4.62 -10.41
CA PHE A 299 20.81 -3.65 -10.99
C PHE A 299 20.73 -2.33 -10.20
N LEU A 300 20.49 -2.40 -8.88
CA LEU A 300 20.44 -1.20 -8.03
C LEU A 300 21.80 -0.51 -7.96
N ASN A 301 22.89 -1.26 -8.00
CA ASN A 301 24.25 -0.71 -8.03
C ASN A 301 24.58 -0.05 -9.37
N ARG A 302 24.00 -0.55 -10.48
CA ARG A 302 24.12 0.07 -11.81
C ARG A 302 23.30 1.35 -11.88
N ILE A 303 22.09 1.38 -11.32
CA ILE A 303 21.25 2.58 -11.25
C ILE A 303 21.83 3.61 -10.28
N SER A 304 22.31 3.20 -9.11
CA SER A 304 23.02 4.12 -8.21
C SER A 304 24.33 4.61 -8.82
N GLY A 305 24.94 3.78 -9.68
CA GLY A 305 26.13 4.05 -10.48
C GLY A 305 25.88 4.83 -11.78
N LEU A 306 24.63 5.12 -12.17
CA LEU A 306 24.29 6.06 -13.26
C LEU A 306 24.72 7.49 -12.94
N ASN A 307 25.29 7.72 -11.75
CA ASN A 307 26.17 8.86 -11.47
C ASN A 307 27.45 8.89 -12.35
N LYS A 308 27.68 7.91 -13.23
CA LYS A 308 28.68 8.03 -14.30
C LYS A 308 28.25 9.16 -15.25
N LEU A 309 28.90 10.31 -15.10
CA LEU A 309 28.64 11.59 -15.77
C LEU A 309 28.13 11.43 -17.21
N ARG A 310 28.83 10.69 -18.08
CA ARG A 310 28.60 10.80 -19.52
C ARG A 310 27.22 10.30 -20.01
N GLU A 311 26.70 9.18 -19.50
CA GLU A 311 25.43 8.61 -20.01
C GLU A 311 24.19 9.35 -19.46
N SER A 312 24.26 9.75 -18.19
CA SER A 312 23.22 10.54 -17.54
C SER A 312 23.10 11.94 -18.17
N TYR A 313 24.24 12.56 -18.51
CA TYR A 313 24.25 13.88 -19.15
C TYR A 313 23.58 13.88 -20.51
N VAL A 314 23.90 12.90 -21.37
CA VAL A 314 23.31 12.82 -22.72
C VAL A 314 21.80 12.62 -22.60
N THR A 315 21.36 11.72 -21.72
CA THR A 315 19.93 11.41 -21.55
C THR A 315 19.14 12.63 -21.06
N VAL A 316 19.61 13.29 -20.00
CA VAL A 316 18.92 14.47 -19.46
C VAL A 316 18.96 15.61 -20.47
N SER A 317 20.11 15.90 -21.10
CA SER A 317 20.22 16.98 -22.10
C SER A 317 19.26 16.77 -23.28
N VAL A 318 19.10 15.53 -23.73
CA VAL A 318 18.12 15.17 -24.77
C VAL A 318 16.70 15.44 -24.28
N VAL A 319 16.33 15.04 -23.06
CA VAL A 319 14.99 15.27 -22.51
C VAL A 319 14.72 16.77 -22.28
N THR A 320 15.71 17.53 -21.81
CA THR A 320 15.62 18.99 -21.60
C THR A 320 15.35 19.74 -22.90
N VAL A 321 15.88 19.26 -24.03
CA VAL A 321 15.61 19.85 -25.35
C VAL A 321 14.29 19.34 -25.95
N LEU A 322 14.02 18.04 -25.84
CA LEU A 322 12.84 17.42 -26.45
C LEU A 322 11.53 17.84 -25.78
N LEU A 323 11.51 18.04 -24.46
CA LEU A 323 10.26 18.34 -23.76
C LEU A 323 9.67 19.71 -24.13
N PRO A 324 10.43 20.83 -24.14
CA PRO A 324 9.92 22.11 -24.64
C PRO A 324 9.54 22.05 -26.12
N LEU A 325 10.28 21.30 -26.93
CA LEU A 325 9.97 21.12 -28.35
C LEU A 325 8.64 20.36 -28.53
N TYR A 326 8.41 19.32 -27.74
CA TYR A 326 7.14 18.59 -27.67
C TYR A 326 5.99 19.49 -27.20
N GLU A 327 6.22 20.34 -26.20
CA GLU A 327 5.23 21.33 -25.74
C GLU A 327 4.83 22.28 -26.88
N VAL A 328 5.79 22.88 -27.56
CA VAL A 328 5.53 23.80 -28.68
C VAL A 328 4.74 23.09 -29.78
N ILE A 329 5.18 21.90 -30.21
CA ILE A 329 4.48 21.11 -31.24
C ILE A 329 3.06 20.77 -30.78
N GLY A 330 2.87 20.31 -29.54
CA GLY A 330 1.56 19.95 -29.02
C GLY A 330 0.60 21.14 -28.93
N ILE A 331 1.10 22.32 -28.56
CA ILE A 331 0.32 23.57 -28.61
C ILE A 331 -0.11 23.86 -30.06
N TYR A 332 0.82 23.81 -31.02
CA TYR A 332 0.50 24.02 -32.44
C TYR A 332 -0.51 23.00 -32.98
N MET A 333 -0.47 21.76 -32.50
CA MET A 333 -1.43 20.70 -32.84
C MET A 333 -2.75 20.79 -32.07
N GLY A 334 -2.96 21.83 -31.25
CA GLY A 334 -4.20 22.03 -30.49
C GLY A 334 -4.42 21.03 -29.35
N GLN A 335 -3.35 20.43 -28.80
CA GLN A 335 -3.44 19.40 -27.76
C GLN A 335 -3.73 19.94 -26.35
N ILE A 336 -3.97 21.24 -26.18
CA ILE A 336 -4.28 21.85 -24.87
C ILE A 336 -5.56 21.23 -24.25
N GLY A 337 -6.53 20.85 -25.08
CA GLY A 337 -7.74 20.12 -24.68
C GLY A 337 -7.49 18.70 -24.16
N ASN A 338 -6.29 18.17 -24.32
CA ASN A 338 -5.91 16.85 -23.85
C ASN A 338 -5.23 16.95 -22.49
N ILE A 339 -5.89 16.42 -21.45
CA ILE A 339 -5.39 16.44 -20.08
C ILE A 339 -3.99 15.81 -19.92
N PHE A 340 -3.67 14.79 -20.74
CA PHE A 340 -2.36 14.14 -20.72
C PHE A 340 -1.27 15.08 -21.20
N PHE A 341 -1.56 15.88 -22.23
CA PHE A 341 -0.65 16.90 -22.70
C PHE A 341 -0.55 18.03 -21.66
N PHE A 342 -1.68 18.55 -21.19
CA PHE A 342 -1.75 19.68 -20.27
C PHE A 342 -0.99 19.45 -18.96
N PHE A 343 -1.30 18.38 -18.22
CA PHE A 343 -0.63 18.08 -16.96
C PHE A 343 0.65 17.27 -17.13
N GLY A 344 0.74 16.43 -18.16
CA GLY A 344 1.94 15.61 -18.41
C GLY A 344 3.15 16.46 -18.79
N THR A 345 2.96 17.52 -19.59
CA THR A 345 4.03 18.50 -19.85
C THR A 345 4.47 19.20 -18.58
N GLY A 346 3.52 19.61 -17.72
CA GLY A 346 3.80 20.20 -16.43
C GLY A 346 4.63 19.31 -15.48
N ILE A 347 4.24 18.04 -15.33
CA ILE A 347 5.02 17.05 -14.56
C ILE A 347 6.42 16.87 -15.18
N GLY A 348 6.49 16.79 -16.51
CA GLY A 348 7.74 16.72 -17.24
C GLY A 348 8.67 17.91 -16.93
N MET A 349 8.13 19.13 -16.89
CA MET A 349 8.92 20.34 -16.62
C MET A 349 9.54 20.33 -15.23
N VAL A 350 8.82 19.84 -14.22
CA VAL A 350 9.37 19.65 -12.86
C VAL A 350 10.54 18.66 -12.89
N LEU A 351 10.39 17.52 -13.59
CA LEU A 351 11.43 16.50 -13.68
C LEU A 351 12.67 16.99 -14.44
N VAL A 352 12.47 17.75 -15.52
CA VAL A 352 13.54 18.34 -16.32
C VAL A 352 14.32 19.37 -15.50
N GLY A 353 13.64 20.35 -14.87
CA GLY A 353 14.31 21.36 -14.05
C GLY A 353 15.09 20.75 -12.90
N TYR A 354 14.55 19.68 -12.29
CA TYR A 354 15.25 18.92 -11.26
C TYR A 354 16.50 18.21 -11.80
N ALA A 355 16.39 17.53 -12.95
CA ALA A 355 17.49 16.81 -13.57
C ALA A 355 18.62 17.75 -14.05
N ASP A 356 18.27 18.92 -14.60
CA ASP A 356 19.23 19.93 -15.03
C ASP A 356 20.11 20.40 -13.87
N VAL A 357 19.52 20.70 -12.72
CA VAL A 357 20.31 21.12 -11.55
C VAL A 357 21.18 19.98 -11.02
N ILE A 358 20.73 18.73 -11.09
CA ILE A 358 21.58 17.59 -10.70
C ILE A 358 22.85 17.55 -11.56
N ILE A 359 22.74 17.89 -12.84
CA ILE A 359 23.86 17.99 -13.76
C ILE A 359 24.73 19.20 -13.41
N TYR A 360 24.14 20.40 -13.33
CA TYR A 360 24.90 21.62 -13.10
C TYR A 360 25.56 21.68 -11.71
N SER A 361 24.93 21.07 -10.70
CA SER A 361 25.49 20.97 -9.34
C SER A 361 26.79 20.16 -9.25
N GLN A 362 27.17 19.45 -10.31
CA GLN A 362 28.49 18.80 -10.38
C GLN A 362 29.60 19.81 -10.71
N PHE A 363 29.27 20.95 -11.31
CA PHE A 363 30.18 22.06 -11.59
C PHE A 363 30.10 23.16 -10.53
N LEU A 364 28.97 23.25 -9.82
CA LEU A 364 28.69 24.27 -8.82
C LEU A 364 28.73 23.68 -7.41
N ASN A 365 29.67 24.15 -6.59
CA ASN A 365 29.78 23.72 -5.18
C ASN A 365 28.73 24.44 -4.31
N PHE A 366 27.59 23.79 -4.08
CA PHE A 366 26.52 24.30 -3.23
C PHE A 366 26.77 24.02 -1.72
N ASN A 367 27.66 24.79 -1.09
CA ASN A 367 27.84 24.75 0.36
C ASN A 367 26.94 25.80 1.05
N GLY A 368 25.90 25.35 1.77
CA GLY A 368 24.91 26.22 2.40
C GLY A 368 24.42 25.74 3.77
N LYS A 369 23.73 26.62 4.51
CA LYS A 369 23.12 26.30 5.81
C LYS A 369 21.97 25.29 5.62
N LYS A 370 21.83 24.33 6.55
CA LYS A 370 20.83 23.23 6.49
C LYS A 370 19.36 23.67 6.51
N THR A 371 19.04 24.91 6.91
CA THR A 371 17.67 25.45 6.92
C THR A 371 17.18 25.89 5.55
N ILE A 372 18.09 26.31 4.67
CA ILE A 372 17.79 26.75 3.30
C ILE A 372 17.12 25.64 2.48
N PRO A 373 17.62 24.38 2.42
CA PRO A 373 17.01 23.34 1.60
C PRO A 373 15.59 22.95 2.04
N ALA A 374 15.26 23.00 3.33
CA ALA A 374 13.90 22.70 3.80
C ALA A 374 12.88 23.74 3.31
N PHE A 375 13.25 25.03 3.35
CA PHE A 375 12.43 26.10 2.80
C PHE A 375 12.28 25.98 1.27
N LEU A 376 13.37 25.67 0.56
CA LEU A 376 13.34 25.45 -0.89
C LEU A 376 12.41 24.29 -1.28
N ILE A 377 12.44 23.18 -0.53
CA ILE A 377 11.53 22.05 -0.73
C ILE A 377 10.07 22.49 -0.54
N ALA A 378 9.76 23.19 0.55
CA ALA A 378 8.39 23.63 0.81
C ALA A 378 7.88 24.58 -0.29
N LEU A 379 8.71 25.54 -0.70
CA LEU A 379 8.38 26.47 -1.78
C LEU A 379 8.19 25.75 -3.12
N ALA A 380 9.09 24.82 -3.46
CA ALA A 380 9.00 24.01 -4.66
C ALA A 380 7.70 23.19 -4.68
N SER A 381 7.33 22.56 -3.57
CA SER A 381 6.08 21.80 -3.46
C SER A 381 4.85 22.70 -3.67
N ILE A 382 4.82 23.89 -3.09
CA ILE A 382 3.70 24.83 -3.26
C ILE A 382 3.56 25.22 -4.74
N ILE A 383 4.66 25.62 -5.39
CA ILE A 383 4.66 25.99 -6.80
C ILE A 383 4.31 24.79 -7.69
N GLY A 384 4.79 23.59 -7.35
CA GLY A 384 4.52 22.36 -8.09
C GLY A 384 3.05 21.95 -8.05
N VAL A 385 2.42 22.08 -6.87
CA VAL A 385 1.05 21.61 -6.64
C VAL A 385 -0.01 22.66 -7.01
N MET A 386 0.31 23.96 -6.96
CA MET A 386 -0.70 25.03 -7.18
C MET A 386 -1.43 24.93 -8.52
N TRP A 387 -0.74 24.44 -9.56
CA TRP A 387 -1.30 24.33 -10.91
C TRP A 387 -2.28 23.17 -11.10
N PHE A 388 -2.35 22.27 -10.12
CA PHE A 388 -3.36 21.21 -10.07
C PHE A 388 -4.64 21.65 -9.32
N ILE A 389 -4.70 22.90 -8.85
CA ILE A 389 -5.92 23.46 -8.27
C ILE A 389 -6.85 23.94 -9.41
N PRO A 390 -8.15 23.60 -9.39
CA PRO A 390 -9.09 23.93 -10.48
C PRO A 390 -9.04 25.36 -11.01
N ALA A 391 -9.01 26.35 -10.13
CA ALA A 391 -9.00 27.77 -10.52
C ALA A 391 -7.76 28.15 -11.35
N PHE A 392 -6.58 27.66 -10.98
CA PHE A 392 -5.33 27.97 -11.69
C PHE A 392 -5.22 27.20 -13.01
N ALA A 393 -5.62 25.94 -13.02
CA ALA A 393 -5.65 25.11 -14.23
C ALA A 393 -6.60 25.69 -15.29
N SER A 394 -7.81 26.12 -14.88
CA SER A 394 -8.78 26.75 -15.79
C SER A 394 -8.25 28.08 -16.36
N ALA A 395 -7.62 28.91 -15.52
CA ALA A 395 -6.99 30.15 -15.99
C ALA A 395 -5.87 29.89 -17.01
N ALA A 396 -5.04 28.86 -16.77
CA ALA A 396 -4.01 28.44 -17.71
C ALA A 396 -4.59 27.85 -19.01
N PHE A 397 -5.73 27.15 -18.95
CA PHE A 397 -6.39 26.59 -20.12
C PHE A 397 -6.86 27.65 -21.12
N TYR A 398 -7.46 28.74 -20.62
CA TYR A 398 -8.02 29.80 -21.48
C TYR A 398 -7.03 30.90 -21.85
N ASN A 399 -5.89 31.00 -21.17
CA ASN A 399 -4.92 32.07 -21.40
C ASN A 399 -3.50 31.53 -21.61
N ALA A 400 -2.99 31.69 -22.84
CA ALA A 400 -1.67 31.24 -23.23
C ALA A 400 -0.52 31.83 -22.39
N GLN A 401 -0.65 33.08 -21.90
CA GLN A 401 0.37 33.68 -21.03
C GLN A 401 0.40 33.01 -19.66
N ILE A 402 -0.77 32.63 -19.13
CA ILE A 402 -0.88 31.90 -17.87
C ILE A 402 -0.39 30.46 -18.04
N PHE A 403 -0.68 29.82 -19.18
CA PHE A 403 -0.10 28.52 -19.52
C PHE A 403 1.44 28.54 -19.57
N ALA A 404 2.02 29.55 -20.22
CA ALA A 404 3.47 29.71 -20.23
C ALA A 404 4.03 29.95 -18.81
N ALA A 405 3.36 30.76 -18.00
CA ALA A 405 3.73 30.98 -16.60
C ALA A 405 3.64 29.69 -15.76
N MET A 406 2.64 28.84 -16.03
CA MET A 406 2.53 27.51 -15.43
C MET A 406 3.77 26.67 -15.74
N ASN A 407 4.14 26.50 -17.01
CA ASN A 407 5.28 25.66 -17.37
C ASN A 407 6.62 26.20 -16.84
N ILE A 408 6.83 27.53 -16.90
CA ILE A 408 8.03 28.16 -16.33
C ILE A 408 8.10 27.95 -14.82
N SER A 409 6.99 28.15 -14.10
CA SER A 409 6.99 27.99 -12.64
C SER A 409 7.12 26.52 -12.22
N LEU A 410 6.56 25.57 -12.96
CA LEU A 410 6.79 24.14 -12.77
C LEU A 410 8.25 23.75 -13.01
N PHE A 411 8.89 24.29 -14.05
CA PHE A 411 10.33 24.14 -14.25
C PHE A 411 11.14 24.71 -13.07
N ILE A 412 10.79 25.92 -12.60
CA ILE A 412 11.42 26.53 -11.42
C ILE A 412 11.23 25.66 -10.16
N SER A 413 10.05 25.06 -9.96
CA SER A 413 9.82 24.10 -8.87
C SER A 413 10.81 22.93 -8.94
N GLY A 414 11.01 22.35 -10.13
CA GLY A 414 12.04 21.35 -10.38
C GLY A 414 13.45 21.82 -10.01
N VAL A 415 13.83 23.00 -10.47
CA VAL A 415 15.13 23.63 -10.16
C VAL A 415 15.32 23.78 -8.65
N LEU A 416 14.32 24.27 -7.92
CA LEU A 416 14.37 24.45 -6.48
C LEU A 416 14.57 23.11 -5.74
N PHE A 417 13.87 22.05 -6.16
CA PHE A 417 14.11 20.69 -5.66
C PHE A 417 15.55 20.23 -5.93
N GLY A 418 16.07 20.49 -7.11
CA GLY A 418 17.43 20.13 -7.51
C GLY A 418 18.49 20.86 -6.67
N ILE A 419 18.28 22.14 -6.39
CA ILE A 419 19.17 22.94 -5.53
C ILE A 419 19.10 22.40 -4.11
N ALA A 420 17.90 22.20 -3.56
CA ALA A 420 17.73 21.64 -2.22
C ALA A 420 18.42 20.28 -2.06
N ARG A 421 18.29 19.42 -3.08
CA ARG A 421 18.99 18.13 -3.15
C ARG A 421 20.50 18.28 -3.15
N SER A 422 21.06 19.21 -3.94
CA SER A 422 22.51 19.41 -4.03
C SER A 422 23.15 19.87 -2.70
N HIS A 423 22.39 20.55 -1.84
CA HIS A 423 22.84 20.94 -0.49
C HIS A 423 22.94 19.77 0.49
N TYR A 424 22.24 18.66 0.23
CA TYR A 424 22.31 17.48 1.08
C TYR A 424 23.35 16.48 0.58
N SER A 425 24.07 15.88 1.53
CA SER A 425 25.01 14.77 1.27
C SER A 425 24.45 13.44 1.80
N GLY A 426 24.93 12.33 1.23
CA GLY A 426 24.62 10.98 1.69
C GLY A 426 23.13 10.62 1.64
N ALA A 427 22.59 10.13 2.76
CA ALA A 427 21.21 9.63 2.86
C ALA A 427 20.15 10.74 2.68
N ALA A 428 20.42 11.96 3.17
CA ALA A 428 19.48 13.07 3.08
C ALA A 428 19.22 13.51 1.62
N LYS A 429 20.22 13.35 0.74
CA LYS A 429 20.08 13.62 -0.70
C LYS A 429 19.01 12.74 -1.34
N LYS A 430 19.02 11.44 -1.02
CA LYS A 430 18.09 10.44 -1.57
C LYS A 430 16.68 10.57 -0.99
N LEU A 431 16.55 11.15 0.19
CA LEU A 431 15.26 11.49 0.77
C LEU A 431 14.52 12.55 -0.05
N VAL A 432 15.24 13.51 -0.64
CA VAL A 432 14.64 14.49 -1.56
C VAL A 432 14.13 13.80 -2.83
N ASP A 433 14.91 12.85 -3.36
CA ASP A 433 14.56 12.07 -4.55
C ASP A 433 13.28 11.25 -4.31
N GLU A 434 13.19 10.61 -3.14
CA GLU A 434 12.00 9.89 -2.69
C GLU A 434 10.81 10.84 -2.47
N TYR A 435 11.00 11.98 -1.80
CA TYR A 435 9.94 12.96 -1.58
C TYR A 435 9.36 13.49 -2.89
N LEU A 436 10.22 13.86 -3.85
CA LEU A 436 9.78 14.36 -5.16
C LEU A 436 8.96 13.31 -5.92
N ALA A 437 9.44 12.07 -5.96
CA ALA A 437 8.73 10.96 -6.59
C ALA A 437 7.36 10.74 -5.93
N LEU A 438 7.29 10.78 -4.59
CA LEU A 438 6.05 10.63 -3.84
C LEU A 438 5.08 11.78 -4.07
N MET A 439 5.56 13.03 -4.05
CA MET A 439 4.72 14.21 -4.29
C MET A 439 4.08 14.14 -5.67
N LEU A 440 4.88 13.85 -6.71
CA LEU A 440 4.37 13.71 -8.08
C LEU A 440 3.41 12.52 -8.19
N GLY A 441 3.68 11.40 -7.53
CA GLY A 441 2.81 10.22 -7.54
C GLY A 441 1.50 10.40 -6.76
N MET A 442 1.45 11.26 -5.75
CA MET A 442 0.24 11.53 -4.98
C MET A 442 -0.76 12.43 -5.71
N ILE A 443 -0.29 13.32 -6.59
CA ILE A 443 -1.16 14.19 -7.40
C ILE A 443 -2.22 13.39 -8.18
N PRO A 444 -1.86 12.41 -9.03
CA PRO A 444 -2.86 11.61 -9.76
C PRO A 444 -3.75 10.79 -8.84
N VAL A 445 -3.23 10.30 -7.69
CA VAL A 445 -4.05 9.57 -6.70
C VAL A 445 -5.14 10.47 -6.10
N VAL A 446 -4.80 11.69 -5.72
CA VAL A 446 -5.76 12.67 -5.17
C VAL A 446 -6.81 13.05 -6.22
N ILE A 447 -6.39 13.32 -7.46
CA ILE A 447 -7.28 13.62 -8.57
C ILE A 447 -8.24 12.45 -8.80
N LEU A 448 -7.72 11.23 -8.86
CA LEU A 448 -8.51 10.03 -9.04
C LEU A 448 -9.52 9.86 -7.90
N TYR A 449 -9.09 10.02 -6.65
CA TYR A 449 -9.94 9.88 -5.48
C TYR A 449 -11.09 10.91 -5.49
N ILE A 450 -10.79 12.18 -5.81
CA ILE A 450 -11.82 13.23 -5.86
C ILE A 450 -12.79 12.98 -7.02
N SER A 451 -12.26 12.71 -8.20
CA SER A 451 -13.06 12.55 -9.42
C SER A 451 -13.92 11.30 -9.40
N SER A 452 -13.41 10.18 -8.87
CA SER A 452 -14.12 8.91 -8.87
C SER A 452 -14.96 8.67 -7.60
N THR A 453 -14.48 9.05 -6.40
CA THR A 453 -15.24 8.79 -5.16
C THR A 453 -16.36 9.78 -4.97
N PHE A 454 -16.05 11.06 -5.13
CA PHE A 454 -17.03 12.13 -4.90
C PHE A 454 -17.77 12.51 -6.19
N ARG A 455 -17.42 11.89 -7.33
CA ARG A 455 -17.99 12.19 -8.65
C ARG A 455 -17.91 13.68 -9.00
N VAL A 456 -16.85 14.35 -8.53
CA VAL A 456 -16.65 15.78 -8.76
C VAL A 456 -15.85 15.95 -10.04
N LEU A 457 -16.41 16.69 -10.99
CA LEU A 457 -15.67 17.18 -12.15
C LEU A 457 -14.73 18.29 -11.68
N LEU A 458 -13.44 17.98 -11.48
CA LEU A 458 -12.46 18.94 -10.96
C LEU A 458 -12.23 20.10 -11.94
N TRP A 459 -12.02 19.77 -13.21
CA TRP A 459 -11.81 20.72 -14.29
C TRP A 459 -12.89 20.53 -15.34
N PRO A 460 -13.82 21.48 -15.51
CA PRO A 460 -14.88 21.39 -16.51
C PRO A 460 -14.38 21.19 -17.95
N GLU A 461 -13.16 21.64 -18.23
CA GLU A 461 -12.50 21.57 -19.54
C GLU A 461 -12.11 20.13 -19.91
N PHE A 462 -11.88 19.27 -18.91
CA PHE A 462 -11.50 17.87 -19.09
C PHE A 462 -12.61 16.98 -18.54
N GLY A 463 -13.27 16.16 -19.36
CA GLY A 463 -14.35 15.28 -18.88
C GLY A 463 -13.90 14.32 -17.77
N ILE A 464 -14.83 13.84 -16.93
CA ILE A 464 -14.52 12.91 -15.81
C ILE A 464 -13.71 11.71 -16.29
N THR A 465 -14.07 11.14 -17.44
CA THR A 465 -13.35 10.01 -18.04
C THR A 465 -11.89 10.33 -18.30
N GLN A 466 -11.59 11.51 -18.86
CA GLN A 466 -10.21 11.94 -19.12
C GLN A 466 -9.43 12.15 -17.81
N GLN A 467 -10.06 12.73 -16.78
CA GLN A 467 -9.45 12.89 -15.45
C GLN A 467 -9.09 11.55 -14.82
N VAL A 468 -9.99 10.57 -14.94
CA VAL A 468 -9.76 9.20 -14.46
C VAL A 468 -8.63 8.53 -15.25
N GLU A 469 -8.69 8.53 -16.58
CA GLU A 469 -7.68 7.91 -17.45
C GLU A 469 -6.29 8.50 -17.24
N PHE A 470 -6.20 9.83 -17.15
CA PHE A 470 -4.96 10.54 -16.86
C PHE A 470 -4.38 10.08 -15.53
N SER A 471 -5.18 10.07 -14.47
CA SER A 471 -4.68 9.69 -13.15
C SER A 471 -4.20 8.25 -13.10
N ILE A 472 -4.92 7.32 -13.76
CA ILE A 472 -4.51 5.92 -13.87
C ILE A 472 -3.15 5.80 -14.56
N ALA A 473 -3.02 6.42 -15.73
CA ALA A 473 -1.82 6.32 -16.54
C ALA A 473 -0.61 7.04 -15.91
N ALA A 474 -0.82 8.25 -15.38
CA ALA A 474 0.20 9.01 -14.69
C ALA A 474 0.69 8.27 -13.44
N TRP A 475 -0.23 7.66 -12.69
CA TRP A 475 0.14 6.86 -11.53
C TRP A 475 0.88 5.58 -11.93
N ALA A 476 0.43 4.85 -12.97
CA ALA A 476 1.15 3.69 -13.53
C ALA A 476 2.58 4.07 -13.94
N ALA A 477 2.78 5.21 -14.60
CA ALA A 477 4.10 5.67 -15.00
C ALA A 477 4.99 6.07 -13.80
N LEU A 478 4.42 6.62 -12.74
CA LEU A 478 5.16 7.09 -11.56
C LEU A 478 5.43 5.98 -10.53
N LEU A 479 4.66 4.88 -10.52
CA LEU A 479 4.84 3.75 -9.60
C LEU A 479 6.24 3.14 -9.66
N PRO A 480 6.81 2.80 -10.84
CA PRO A 480 8.18 2.31 -10.95
C PRO A 480 9.21 3.33 -10.45
N LEU A 481 9.01 4.62 -10.73
CA LEU A 481 9.92 5.68 -10.28
C LEU A 481 9.97 5.72 -8.75
N MET A 482 8.81 5.78 -8.10
CA MET A 482 8.67 5.76 -6.65
C MET A 482 9.30 4.49 -6.05
N TRP A 483 9.06 3.34 -6.67
CA TRP A 483 9.66 2.08 -6.24
C TRP A 483 11.18 2.09 -6.31
N ILE A 484 11.77 2.59 -7.40
CA ILE A 484 13.22 2.68 -7.55
C ILE A 484 13.81 3.63 -6.50
N THR A 485 13.26 4.83 -6.33
CA THR A 485 13.78 5.83 -5.37
C THR A 485 13.74 5.31 -3.94
N THR A 486 12.63 4.67 -3.57
CA THR A 486 12.46 4.06 -2.25
C THR A 486 13.43 2.89 -2.03
N ASN A 487 13.53 1.93 -2.96
CA ASN A 487 14.39 0.77 -2.77
C ASN A 487 15.88 1.17 -2.80
N LEU A 488 16.24 2.22 -3.54
CA LEU A 488 17.56 2.83 -3.44
C LEU A 488 17.76 3.46 -2.05
N SER A 489 16.83 4.26 -1.54
CA SER A 489 16.87 4.84 -0.19
C SER A 489 17.14 3.77 0.88
N LEU A 490 16.36 2.67 0.84
CA LEU A 490 16.51 1.50 1.71
C LEU A 490 17.87 0.79 1.54
N TYR A 491 18.34 0.61 0.30
CA TYR A 491 19.62 -0.04 0.03
C TYR A 491 20.79 0.68 0.73
N ASN A 492 20.85 2.01 0.66
CA ASN A 492 21.95 2.75 1.30
C ASN A 492 21.79 2.88 2.80
N ALA A 493 20.55 3.00 3.30
CA ALA A 493 20.29 2.95 4.73
C ALA A 493 20.73 1.61 5.35
N SER A 494 20.72 0.53 4.54
CA SER A 494 21.14 -0.81 4.96
C SER A 494 22.61 -1.15 4.70
N ALA A 495 23.32 -0.35 3.91
CA ALA A 495 24.73 -0.64 3.61
C ALA A 495 25.57 -0.43 4.88
N PRO A 496 26.41 -1.39 5.29
CA PRO A 496 27.33 -1.16 6.40
C PRO A 496 28.21 0.04 6.05
N ALA A 497 28.37 0.95 7.02
CA ALA A 497 29.35 2.03 6.98
C ALA A 497 30.75 1.41 6.93
N THR A 498 31.10 0.87 5.77
CA THR A 498 32.48 0.55 5.44
C THR A 498 33.09 1.91 5.15
N GLY A 499 33.87 2.40 6.12
CA GLY A 499 34.74 3.56 6.00
C GLY A 499 35.80 3.30 4.94
N VAL A 500 35.37 3.27 3.69
CA VAL A 500 36.21 3.49 2.53
C VAL A 500 35.63 4.73 1.86
N ASP A 501 35.69 5.83 2.62
CA ASP A 501 36.10 7.08 1.98
C ASP A 501 37.45 6.73 1.35
N VAL A 502 37.44 6.51 0.03
CA VAL A 502 38.68 6.63 -0.74
C VAL A 502 39.03 8.10 -0.58
N GLU A 503 39.79 8.42 0.46
CA GLU A 503 40.70 9.55 0.44
C GLU A 503 41.47 9.43 -0.86
N ARG A 504 40.99 10.12 -1.90
CA ARG A 504 41.89 10.62 -2.92
C ARG A 504 42.75 11.64 -2.20
N HIS A 505 43.79 11.14 -1.53
CA HIS A 505 45.01 11.89 -1.36
C HIS A 505 45.43 12.29 -2.77
N SER A 506 45.15 13.54 -3.11
CA SER A 506 45.84 14.26 -4.18
C SER A 506 47.26 14.56 -3.68
N ASP A 507 48.06 13.50 -3.52
CA ASP A 507 49.52 13.60 -3.56
C ASP A 507 49.93 13.15 -4.96
N VAL A 508 49.85 14.11 -5.89
CA VAL A 508 50.69 14.12 -7.07
C VAL A 508 51.41 15.46 -7.05
N THR A 509 52.39 15.55 -6.17
CA THR A 509 53.59 16.33 -6.45
C THR A 509 54.34 15.56 -7.53
N VAL A 510 54.34 16.10 -8.76
CA VAL A 510 55.40 15.83 -9.71
C VAL A 510 55.93 17.19 -10.15
N SER A 511 57.23 17.33 -9.86
CA SER A 511 58.19 18.35 -10.30
C SER A 511 58.01 18.81 -11.75
#